data_AF-A0A7V0JI58-F1
#
_entry.id   AF-A0A7V0JI58-F1
#
_cell.length_a   1.000
_cell.length_b   1.000
_cell.length_c   1.000
_cell.angle_alpha   90.00
_cell.angle_beta   90.00
_cell.angle_gamma   90.00
#
_symmetry.space_group_name_H-M   'P 1'
#
loop_
_entity.id
_entity.type
_entity.pdbx_description
1 polymer ?
#
loop_
_entity_poly.entity_id
_entity_poly.type
_entity_poly.pdbx_seq_one_letter_code
_entity_poly.pdbx_strand_id
1 'polypeptide(L)'
;MKTKIPLWLPALIALAAIFIFGGVVRSFEMQLFSLLRPGLQLRDLLETPYGIIEITERQGQVAVHENGLLLAISDDPAGVEERAHLPLVQHPAPRRVLWIGGSLGGAVQSALRHPSIERLDLVELNPILFELDTLFSRGEDERIAGDGRVFQYDQDGRLFASRIPPQSYDIISLNLPGPRTARLAKFYTMEALRVFQRALKPGGVLVFPIESSSDYIGKDLTTLLSSIYRTCRAVFDSVVVLPGENALFVAGDTQVSPALTAAEISERLSERGIELLYWDKYRLRDRLSESRYRTLQGAIHASSDIGLNHDGAPICFYLQQVFWSQQLRGGLPGVLKALRGVFVQICVLLIAVAFIAAISIGFISPKRKPAIGAGWAVAMVGLSGISLEILALIVYQVKFGSGYRELGLLMGLYMAGLALGAALTNRFEAARPRIFRLIQMVWVLVPLGLLALSSNWFDSIASLPLIGRTIFFLYLLIIGFVGGMHFPLAVSYSGRETARRAGIFYSLDLLGSTFGALIVGLLALPLVGVLISCVGLILINIPPLFLLLERRSLSG
;
A
#
# COMPACT_ATOMS: atom_id res chain seq x y z
N MET A 1 9.00 -47.31 -25.34
CA MET A 1 9.88 -46.11 -25.42
C MET A 1 9.12 -44.92 -24.85
N LYS A 2 9.50 -44.39 -23.69
CA LYS A 2 8.95 -43.11 -23.19
C LYS A 2 9.63 -41.99 -23.98
N THR A 3 8.94 -41.42 -24.96
CA THR A 3 9.39 -40.23 -25.68
C THR A 3 9.59 -39.12 -24.66
N LYS A 4 10.85 -38.79 -24.37
CA LYS A 4 11.20 -37.65 -23.54
C LYS A 4 10.78 -36.41 -24.32
N ILE A 5 9.63 -35.83 -23.97
CA ILE A 5 9.25 -34.50 -24.46
C ILE A 5 10.39 -33.57 -24.08
N PRO A 6 11.05 -32.91 -25.04
CA PRO A 6 12.18 -32.08 -24.73
C PRO A 6 11.70 -30.85 -23.94
N LEU A 7 12.47 -30.47 -22.92
CA LEU A 7 12.08 -29.44 -21.94
C LEU A 7 11.75 -28.07 -22.57
N TRP A 8 12.21 -27.81 -23.80
CA TRP A 8 11.94 -26.58 -24.55
C TRP A 8 10.54 -26.52 -25.17
N LEU A 9 9.89 -27.66 -25.43
CA LEU A 9 8.58 -27.69 -26.08
C LEU A 9 7.44 -27.12 -25.20
N PRO A 10 7.33 -27.46 -23.89
CA PRO A 10 6.36 -26.79 -23.02
C PRO A 10 6.64 -25.28 -22.85
N ALA A 11 7.92 -24.87 -22.82
CA ALA A 11 8.29 -23.46 -22.73
C ALA A 11 7.89 -22.68 -24.00
N LEU A 12 8.07 -23.28 -25.18
CA LEU A 12 7.63 -22.71 -26.46
C LEU A 12 6.11 -22.60 -26.53
N ILE A 13 5.38 -23.61 -26.06
CA ILE A 13 3.90 -23.60 -25.99
C ILE A 13 3.42 -22.52 -25.03
N ALA A 14 4.05 -22.36 -23.86
CA ALA A 14 3.73 -21.29 -22.92
C ALA A 14 4.00 -19.90 -23.53
N LEU A 15 5.12 -19.73 -24.23
CA LEU A 15 5.45 -18.48 -24.92
C LEU A 15 4.43 -18.16 -26.02
N ALA A 16 4.08 -19.15 -26.84
CA ALA A 16 3.08 -19.02 -27.90
C ALA A 16 1.68 -18.72 -27.32
N ALA A 17 1.31 -19.35 -26.20
CA ALA A 17 0.07 -19.06 -25.49
C ALA A 17 0.05 -17.61 -24.98
N ILE A 18 1.15 -17.09 -24.42
CA ILE A 18 1.23 -15.69 -23.98
C ILE A 18 0.96 -14.72 -25.14
N PHE A 19 1.56 -14.96 -26.32
CA PHE A 19 1.36 -14.11 -27.50
C PHE A 19 -0.06 -14.19 -28.07
N ILE A 20 -0.64 -15.39 -28.15
CA ILE A 20 -2.00 -15.60 -28.68
C ILE A 20 -3.05 -15.05 -27.71
N PHE A 21 -2.89 -15.27 -26.40
CA PHE A 21 -3.83 -14.79 -25.40
C PHE A 21 -3.73 -13.28 -25.17
N GLY A 22 -2.58 -12.64 -25.34
CA GLY A 22 -2.43 -11.19 -25.11
C GLY A 22 -3.43 -10.32 -25.90
N GLY A 23 -3.63 -10.60 -27.19
CA GLY A 23 -4.60 -9.86 -28.02
C GLY A 23 -6.07 -10.18 -27.68
N VAL A 24 -6.34 -11.42 -27.27
CA VAL A 24 -7.68 -11.86 -26.83
C VAL A 24 -8.04 -11.24 -25.49
N VAL A 25 -7.08 -11.14 -24.56
CA VAL A 25 -7.24 -10.52 -23.24
C VAL A 25 -7.61 -9.05 -23.38
N ARG A 26 -6.87 -8.27 -24.18
CA ARG A 26 -7.20 -6.84 -24.39
C ARG A 26 -8.60 -6.64 -24.98
N SER A 27 -8.99 -7.49 -25.94
CA SER A 27 -10.32 -7.44 -26.54
C SER A 27 -11.42 -7.78 -25.52
N PHE A 28 -11.17 -8.78 -24.67
CA PHE A 28 -12.07 -9.18 -23.60
C PHE A 28 -12.19 -8.10 -22.51
N GLU A 29 -11.09 -7.47 -22.12
CA GLU A 29 -11.07 -6.36 -21.15
C GLU A 29 -11.88 -5.16 -21.65
N MET A 30 -11.74 -4.79 -22.93
CA MET A 30 -12.56 -3.72 -23.51
C MET A 30 -14.05 -4.05 -23.49
N GLN A 31 -14.43 -5.30 -23.80
CA GLN A 31 -15.82 -5.75 -23.75
C GLN A 31 -16.35 -5.74 -22.30
N LEU A 32 -15.59 -6.30 -21.36
CA LEU A 32 -15.95 -6.34 -19.95
C LEU A 32 -16.10 -4.93 -19.36
N PHE A 33 -15.21 -4.00 -19.73
CA PHE A 33 -15.30 -2.61 -19.32
C PHE A 33 -16.61 -1.97 -19.75
N SER A 34 -16.97 -2.12 -21.03
CA SER A 34 -18.21 -1.55 -21.59
C SER A 34 -19.47 -2.13 -20.93
N LEU A 35 -19.42 -3.41 -20.53
CA LEU A 35 -20.50 -4.09 -19.83
C LEU A 35 -20.65 -3.61 -18.38
N LEU A 36 -19.53 -3.42 -17.68
CA LEU A 36 -19.53 -3.02 -16.27
C LEU A 36 -19.79 -1.52 -16.05
N ARG A 37 -19.46 -0.67 -17.04
CA ARG A 37 -19.58 0.80 -16.94
C ARG A 37 -20.37 1.37 -18.12
N PRO A 38 -21.68 1.09 -18.22
CA PRO A 38 -22.49 1.56 -19.33
C PRO A 38 -22.48 3.10 -19.43
N GLY A 39 -22.22 3.61 -20.64
CA GLY A 39 -22.17 5.04 -20.93
C GLY A 39 -20.80 5.70 -20.70
N LEU A 40 -19.80 4.95 -20.23
CA LEU A 40 -18.41 5.39 -20.15
C LEU A 40 -17.63 4.79 -21.32
N GLN A 41 -17.01 5.61 -22.17
CA GLN A 41 -16.18 5.12 -23.27
C GLN A 41 -14.74 4.97 -22.79
N LEU A 42 -14.13 3.81 -23.00
CA LEU A 42 -12.70 3.62 -22.75
C LEU A 42 -11.94 4.12 -23.99
N ARG A 43 -11.19 5.21 -23.85
CA ARG A 43 -10.39 5.81 -24.92
C ARG A 43 -9.05 5.09 -25.07
N ASP A 44 -8.39 4.82 -23.96
CA ASP A 44 -7.14 4.07 -23.95
C ASP A 44 -6.90 3.35 -22.62
N LEU A 45 -6.05 2.32 -22.67
CA LEU A 45 -5.60 1.54 -21.53
C LEU A 45 -4.09 1.36 -21.64
N LEU A 46 -3.35 2.00 -20.73
CA LEU A 46 -1.89 1.99 -20.74
C LEU A 46 -1.36 1.20 -19.55
N GLU A 47 -0.56 0.18 -19.82
CA GLU A 47 0.15 -0.57 -18.78
C GLU A 47 1.53 0.05 -18.53
N THR A 48 1.79 0.41 -17.28
CA THR A 48 3.08 0.99 -16.87
C THR A 48 3.73 0.15 -15.77
N PRO A 49 5.04 0.30 -15.54
CA PRO A 49 5.71 -0.26 -14.36
C PRO A 49 5.18 0.26 -13.02
N TYR A 50 4.19 1.14 -12.99
CA TYR A 50 3.62 1.75 -11.78
C TYR A 50 2.12 1.48 -11.61
N GLY A 51 1.46 0.89 -12.60
CA GLY A 51 0.03 0.63 -12.58
C GLY A 51 -0.60 0.63 -13.97
N ILE A 52 -1.89 0.31 -14.00
CA ILE A 52 -2.72 0.39 -15.20
C ILE A 52 -3.41 1.76 -15.21
N ILE A 53 -3.26 2.50 -16.31
CA ILE A 53 -3.92 3.78 -16.54
C ILE A 53 -5.11 3.57 -17.47
N GLU A 54 -6.30 3.92 -16.98
CA GLU A 54 -7.55 3.94 -17.75
C GLU A 54 -7.88 5.38 -18.14
N ILE A 55 -7.94 5.66 -19.44
CA ILE A 55 -8.39 6.95 -19.97
C ILE A 55 -9.81 6.77 -20.47
N THR A 56 -10.73 7.47 -19.82
CA THR A 56 -12.16 7.32 -20.07
C THR A 56 -12.76 8.62 -20.55
N GLU A 57 -13.80 8.54 -21.37
CA GLU A 57 -14.50 9.70 -21.89
C GLU A 57 -16.01 9.56 -21.69
N ARG A 58 -16.65 10.65 -21.27
CA ARG A 58 -18.10 10.77 -21.18
C ARG A 58 -18.53 12.17 -21.54
N GLN A 59 -19.36 12.30 -22.58
CA GLN A 59 -19.92 13.59 -23.01
C GLN A 59 -18.85 14.67 -23.25
N GLY A 60 -17.70 14.30 -23.80
CA GLY A 60 -16.57 15.21 -24.05
C GLY A 60 -15.66 15.48 -22.85
N GLN A 61 -16.02 15.03 -21.64
CA GLN A 61 -15.13 15.06 -20.49
C GLN A 61 -14.24 13.83 -20.45
N VAL A 62 -12.93 14.04 -20.30
CA VAL A 62 -11.91 13.01 -20.17
C VAL A 62 -11.58 12.82 -18.68
N ALA A 63 -11.53 11.58 -18.23
CA ALA A 63 -11.12 11.22 -16.88
C ALA A 63 -10.01 10.17 -16.92
N VAL A 64 -8.92 10.42 -16.20
CA VAL A 64 -7.76 9.54 -16.10
C VAL A 64 -7.79 8.85 -14.73
N HIS A 65 -7.72 7.53 -14.73
CA HIS A 65 -7.66 6.70 -13.53
C HIS A 65 -6.37 5.88 -13.53
N GLU A 66 -5.76 5.67 -12.37
CA GLU A 66 -4.67 4.71 -12.19
C GLU A 66 -5.09 3.64 -11.17
N ASN A 67 -5.05 2.37 -11.59
CA ASN A 67 -5.51 1.22 -10.80
C ASN A 67 -6.93 1.41 -10.22
N GLY A 68 -7.83 2.02 -11.00
CA GLY A 68 -9.20 2.34 -10.61
C GLY A 68 -9.36 3.57 -9.71
N LEU A 69 -8.29 4.26 -9.34
CA LEU A 69 -8.35 5.53 -8.61
C LEU A 69 -8.38 6.70 -9.59
N LEU A 70 -9.38 7.58 -9.46
CA LEU A 70 -9.46 8.79 -10.25
C LEU A 70 -8.31 9.74 -9.90
N LEU A 71 -7.56 10.18 -10.92
CA LEU A 71 -6.46 11.15 -10.78
C LEU A 71 -6.88 12.55 -11.22
N ALA A 72 -7.54 12.68 -12.37
CA ALA A 72 -7.96 13.96 -12.93
C ALA A 72 -9.17 13.82 -13.85
N ILE A 73 -9.98 14.88 -13.93
CA ILE A 73 -11.10 15.05 -14.87
C ILE A 73 -10.87 16.37 -15.63
N SER A 74 -11.17 16.40 -16.93
CA SER A 74 -11.10 17.62 -17.74
C SER A 74 -12.27 18.55 -17.44
N ASP A 75 -12.07 19.86 -17.66
CA ASP A 75 -13.08 20.89 -17.42
C ASP A 75 -13.63 20.94 -15.97
N ASP A 76 -12.74 20.74 -14.99
CA ASP A 76 -13.02 20.88 -13.55
C ASP A 76 -12.35 22.13 -12.95
N PRO A 77 -12.82 23.36 -13.26
CA PRO A 77 -12.21 24.59 -12.75
C PRO A 77 -12.28 24.67 -11.21
N ALA A 78 -13.32 24.10 -10.59
CA ALA A 78 -13.48 24.08 -9.14
C ALA A 78 -12.36 23.27 -8.46
N GLY A 79 -12.13 22.03 -8.89
CA GLY A 79 -11.09 21.18 -8.32
C GLY A 79 -9.68 21.66 -8.67
N VAL A 80 -9.46 22.20 -9.88
CA VAL A 80 -8.18 22.81 -10.28
C VAL A 80 -7.81 23.94 -9.33
N GLU A 81 -8.71 24.90 -9.15
CA GLU A 81 -8.48 26.07 -8.31
C GLU A 81 -8.33 25.70 -6.85
N GLU A 82 -9.11 24.72 -6.38
CA GLU A 82 -9.02 24.21 -5.01
C GLU A 82 -7.65 23.58 -4.74
N ARG A 83 -7.19 22.67 -5.61
CA ARG A 83 -5.90 21.99 -5.47
C ARG A 83 -4.71 22.93 -5.65
N ALA A 84 -4.85 23.97 -6.46
CA ALA A 84 -3.78 24.92 -6.72
C ALA A 84 -3.70 26.04 -5.68
N HIS A 85 -4.79 26.78 -5.50
CA HIS A 85 -4.75 28.04 -4.78
C HIS A 85 -4.86 27.85 -3.27
N LEU A 86 -5.74 26.95 -2.78
CA LEU A 86 -5.91 26.79 -1.34
C LEU A 86 -4.63 26.34 -0.61
N PRO A 87 -3.79 25.44 -1.16
CA PRO A 87 -2.49 25.16 -0.55
C PRO A 87 -1.53 26.34 -0.58
N LEU A 88 -1.42 27.03 -1.73
CA LEU A 88 -0.42 28.07 -1.93
C LEU A 88 -0.70 29.36 -1.15
N VAL A 89 -1.97 29.66 -0.86
CA VAL A 89 -2.33 30.83 -0.04
C VAL A 89 -2.03 30.64 1.44
N GLN A 90 -1.78 29.41 1.91
CA GLN A 90 -1.45 29.17 3.32
C GLN A 90 -0.12 29.83 3.70
N HIS A 91 0.83 29.92 2.78
CA HIS A 91 2.07 30.67 2.95
C HIS A 91 1.93 32.09 2.38
N PRO A 92 2.45 33.15 3.02
CA PRO A 92 2.28 34.54 2.55
C PRO A 92 2.92 34.81 1.17
N ALA A 93 4.11 34.25 0.90
CA ALA A 93 4.80 34.39 -0.39
C ALA A 93 5.65 33.14 -0.69
N PRO A 94 5.05 32.02 -1.15
CA PRO A 94 5.80 30.79 -1.41
C PRO A 94 6.73 30.96 -2.62
N ARG A 95 8.02 30.66 -2.44
CA ARG A 95 9.04 30.77 -3.51
C ARG A 95 9.48 29.41 -4.02
N ARG A 96 9.71 28.47 -3.11
CA ARG A 96 10.13 27.11 -3.42
C ARG A 96 9.09 26.11 -2.95
N VAL A 97 8.45 25.45 -3.91
CA VAL A 97 7.33 24.53 -3.71
C VAL A 97 7.76 23.12 -4.09
N LEU A 98 7.53 22.16 -3.19
CA LEU A 98 7.57 20.73 -3.52
C LEU A 98 6.14 20.27 -3.79
N TRP A 99 5.88 19.81 -5.00
CA TRP A 99 4.58 19.36 -5.46
C TRP A 99 4.63 17.86 -5.72
N ILE A 100 3.93 17.06 -4.91
CA ILE A 100 3.97 15.59 -5.00
C ILE A 100 2.65 15.09 -5.56
N GLY A 101 2.69 14.43 -6.71
CA GLY A 101 1.51 13.95 -7.42
C GLY A 101 0.73 15.06 -8.13
N GLY A 102 -0.38 14.70 -8.78
CA GLY A 102 -1.31 15.68 -9.35
C GLY A 102 -0.70 16.49 -10.51
N SER A 103 0.15 15.85 -11.32
CA SER A 103 0.69 16.45 -12.56
C SER A 103 -0.39 16.67 -13.63
N LEU A 104 -1.57 16.04 -13.47
CA LEU A 104 -2.69 16.13 -14.40
C LEU A 104 -3.78 17.09 -13.91
N GLY A 105 -4.59 17.56 -14.86
CA GLY A 105 -5.79 18.32 -14.55
C GLY A 105 -5.53 19.75 -14.11
N GLY A 106 -4.54 20.43 -14.70
CA GLY A 106 -4.41 21.90 -14.68
C GLY A 106 -3.94 22.55 -13.38
N ALA A 107 -3.80 21.79 -12.28
CA ALA A 107 -3.50 22.37 -10.97
C ALA A 107 -2.10 22.99 -10.90
N VAL A 108 -1.10 22.39 -11.54
CA VAL A 108 0.27 22.93 -11.60
C VAL A 108 0.31 24.23 -12.42
N GLN A 109 -0.34 24.25 -13.57
CA GLN A 109 -0.51 25.46 -14.40
C GLN A 109 -1.16 26.57 -13.59
N SER A 110 -2.22 26.23 -12.85
CA SER A 110 -2.93 27.17 -11.99
C SER A 110 -2.07 27.67 -10.84
N ALA A 111 -1.20 26.82 -10.28
CA ALA A 111 -0.23 27.17 -9.26
C ALA A 111 0.82 28.17 -9.76
N LEU A 112 1.29 28.01 -11.00
CA LEU A 112 2.27 28.90 -11.62
C LEU A 112 1.78 30.34 -11.84
N ARG A 113 0.47 30.59 -11.69
CA ARG A 113 -0.11 31.95 -11.63
C ARG A 113 0.29 32.72 -10.37
N HIS A 114 0.81 32.06 -9.33
CA HIS A 114 1.34 32.75 -8.17
C HIS A 114 2.71 33.37 -8.51
N PRO A 115 2.83 34.71 -8.52
CA PRO A 115 4.04 35.38 -9.00
C PRO A 115 5.25 35.19 -8.10
N SER A 116 5.04 34.83 -6.82
CA SER A 116 6.14 34.59 -5.88
C SER A 116 6.91 33.30 -6.16
N ILE A 117 6.36 32.35 -6.93
CA ILE A 117 7.00 31.06 -7.17
C ILE A 117 8.22 31.27 -8.06
N GLU A 118 9.38 30.97 -7.51
CA GLU A 118 10.67 30.97 -8.19
C GLU A 118 11.02 29.56 -8.70
N ARG A 119 10.58 28.52 -7.97
CA ARG A 119 10.84 27.12 -8.30
C ARG A 119 9.73 26.18 -7.79
N LEU A 120 9.24 25.32 -8.67
CA LEU A 120 8.30 24.24 -8.37
C LEU A 120 8.93 22.91 -8.75
N ASP A 121 9.29 22.10 -7.76
CA ASP A 121 9.76 20.73 -7.96
C ASP A 121 8.53 19.81 -8.01
N LEU A 122 8.17 19.34 -9.22
CA LEU A 122 7.05 18.46 -9.49
C LEU A 122 7.51 16.99 -9.50
N VAL A 123 7.08 16.23 -8.51
CA VAL A 123 7.49 14.84 -8.31
C VAL A 123 6.32 13.92 -8.60
N GLU A 124 6.46 13.08 -9.61
CA GLU A 124 5.47 12.09 -10.00
C GLU A 124 6.11 10.71 -10.05
N LEU A 125 5.38 9.70 -9.56
CA LEU A 125 5.91 8.34 -9.55
C LEU A 125 5.86 7.73 -10.95
N ASN A 126 4.80 8.03 -11.70
CA ASN A 126 4.54 7.46 -13.00
C ASN A 126 4.82 8.50 -14.11
N PRO A 127 5.96 8.41 -14.83
CA PRO A 127 6.41 9.45 -15.76
C PRO A 127 5.46 9.68 -16.93
N ILE A 128 4.67 8.66 -17.32
CA ILE A 128 3.69 8.81 -18.40
C ILE A 128 2.62 9.86 -18.07
N LEU A 129 2.41 10.17 -16.79
CA LEU A 129 1.47 11.21 -16.36
C LEU A 129 1.94 12.61 -16.77
N PHE A 130 3.24 12.82 -17.05
CA PHE A 130 3.71 14.07 -17.65
C PHE A 130 3.32 14.18 -19.12
N GLU A 131 3.31 13.07 -19.85
CA GLU A 131 2.92 13.02 -21.26
C GLU A 131 1.40 13.23 -21.43
N LEU A 132 0.62 12.69 -20.49
CA LEU A 132 -0.84 12.79 -20.47
C LEU A 132 -1.37 14.19 -20.09
N ASP A 133 -0.52 15.12 -19.65
CA ASP A 133 -0.89 16.53 -19.40
C ASP A 133 -1.48 17.21 -20.65
N THR A 134 -1.10 16.71 -21.84
CA THR A 134 -1.68 17.15 -23.12
C THR A 134 -3.19 16.94 -23.26
N LEU A 135 -3.77 16.03 -22.47
CA LEU A 135 -5.22 15.80 -22.45
C LEU A 135 -5.98 16.91 -21.70
N PHE A 136 -5.27 17.71 -20.89
CA PHE A 136 -5.86 18.73 -20.02
C PHE A 136 -5.43 20.15 -20.39
N SER A 137 -4.41 20.30 -21.23
CA SER A 137 -3.92 21.59 -21.71
C SER A 137 -4.68 22.03 -22.97
N ARG A 138 -5.15 23.28 -23.04
CA ARG A 138 -5.87 23.82 -24.21
C ARG A 138 -4.94 24.36 -25.30
N GLY A 139 -3.63 24.49 -25.01
CA GLY A 139 -2.60 24.94 -25.94
C GLY A 139 -1.18 24.66 -25.42
N GLU A 140 -0.14 24.93 -26.22
CA GLU A 140 1.26 24.70 -25.83
C GLU A 140 1.71 25.55 -24.64
N ASP A 141 1.19 26.79 -24.54
CA ASP A 141 1.50 27.72 -23.45
C ASP A 141 0.94 27.30 -22.09
N GLU A 142 -0.04 26.37 -22.08
CA GLU A 142 -0.60 25.78 -20.86
C GLU A 142 0.13 24.50 -20.44
N ARG A 143 1.18 24.07 -21.16
CA ARG A 143 1.90 22.84 -20.83
C ARG A 143 2.94 23.10 -19.73
N ILE A 144 3.01 22.18 -18.77
CA ILE A 144 3.98 22.27 -17.66
C ILE A 144 5.43 22.32 -18.17
N ALA A 145 5.73 21.59 -19.25
CA ALA A 145 7.08 21.43 -19.78
C ALA A 145 7.71 22.72 -20.35
N GLY A 146 6.91 23.78 -20.59
CA GLY A 146 7.39 25.05 -21.13
C GLY A 146 7.82 26.09 -20.08
N ASP A 147 7.43 25.93 -18.82
CA ASP A 147 7.71 26.93 -17.77
C ASP A 147 9.06 26.66 -17.10
N GLY A 148 10.01 27.59 -17.23
CA GLY A 148 11.36 27.48 -16.66
C GLY A 148 11.41 27.41 -15.12
N ARG A 149 10.29 27.59 -14.43
CA ARG A 149 10.17 27.44 -12.97
C ARG A 149 9.87 26.00 -12.55
N VAL A 150 9.43 25.12 -13.46
CA VAL A 150 9.04 23.74 -13.12
C VAL A 150 10.17 22.76 -13.39
N PHE A 151 10.44 21.91 -12.40
CA PHE A 151 11.42 20.82 -12.50
C PHE A 151 10.72 19.50 -12.23
N GLN A 152 10.66 18.63 -13.25
CA GLN A 152 9.99 17.33 -13.19
C GLN A 152 10.94 16.24 -12.67
N TYR A 153 10.42 15.37 -11.80
CA TYR A 153 11.17 14.26 -11.21
C TYR A 153 10.36 12.96 -11.22
N ASP A 154 10.90 11.94 -11.89
CA ASP A 154 10.29 10.61 -12.04
C ASP A 154 10.68 9.69 -10.86
N GLN A 155 10.10 9.92 -9.69
CA GLN A 155 10.42 9.13 -8.50
C GLN A 155 9.35 9.20 -7.42
N ASP A 156 9.48 8.33 -6.42
CA ASP A 156 8.62 8.36 -5.23
C ASP A 156 8.81 9.67 -4.44
N GLY A 157 7.71 10.39 -4.18
CA GLY A 157 7.72 11.70 -3.52
C GLY A 157 8.27 11.69 -2.09
N ARG A 158 8.05 10.61 -1.34
CA ARG A 158 8.61 10.47 0.02
C ARG A 158 10.12 10.22 -0.04
N LEU A 159 10.56 9.38 -0.99
CA LEU A 159 11.99 9.14 -1.23
C LEU A 159 12.70 10.39 -1.76
N PHE A 160 12.03 11.20 -2.58
CA PHE A 160 12.53 12.50 -2.99
C PHE A 160 12.76 13.39 -1.77
N ALA A 161 11.71 13.62 -0.98
CA ALA A 161 11.77 14.48 0.20
C ALA A 161 12.80 14.02 1.24
N SER A 162 13.09 12.71 1.36
CA SER A 162 14.10 12.19 2.30
C SER A 162 15.55 12.48 1.86
N ARG A 163 15.80 12.67 0.56
CA ARG A 163 17.14 12.92 0.00
C ARG A 163 17.49 14.39 -0.13
N ILE A 164 16.49 15.28 -0.11
CA ILE A 164 16.72 16.72 -0.18
C ILE A 164 17.33 17.24 1.15
N PRO A 165 18.18 18.28 1.13
CA PRO A 165 18.65 18.93 2.34
C PRO A 165 17.49 19.43 3.23
N PRO A 166 17.67 19.47 4.57
CA PRO A 166 16.68 20.07 5.46
C PRO A 166 16.36 21.52 5.07
N GLN A 167 15.17 22.00 5.42
CA GLN A 167 14.75 23.40 5.24
C GLN A 167 14.87 23.91 3.79
N SER A 168 14.39 23.10 2.83
CA SER A 168 14.48 23.42 1.41
C SER A 168 13.21 24.07 0.84
N TYR A 169 12.04 23.83 1.42
CA TYR A 169 10.75 24.22 0.83
C TYR A 169 9.93 25.15 1.73
N ASP A 170 9.26 26.13 1.12
CA ASP A 170 8.26 26.98 1.80
C ASP A 170 6.91 26.25 1.88
N ILE A 171 6.58 25.49 0.84
CA ILE A 171 5.37 24.65 0.80
C ILE A 171 5.73 23.25 0.31
N ILE A 172 5.19 22.24 0.98
CA ILE A 172 5.08 20.88 0.45
C ILE A 172 3.59 20.61 0.24
N SER A 173 3.17 20.37 -1.01
CA SER A 173 1.78 20.05 -1.36
C SER A 173 1.69 18.59 -1.81
N LEU A 174 0.94 17.77 -1.07
CA LEU A 174 0.66 16.38 -1.45
C LEU A 174 -0.67 16.36 -2.23
N ASN A 175 -0.58 16.30 -3.55
CA ASN A 175 -1.72 16.17 -4.46
C ASN A 175 -1.96 14.70 -4.81
N LEU A 176 -2.02 13.88 -3.76
CA LEU A 176 -2.24 12.44 -3.86
C LEU A 176 -3.67 12.10 -3.42
N PRO A 177 -4.29 11.06 -4.00
CA PRO A 177 -5.52 10.51 -3.44
C PRO A 177 -5.29 10.08 -1.98
N GLY A 178 -6.35 10.09 -1.18
CA GLY A 178 -6.30 9.63 0.22
C GLY A 178 -5.79 8.18 0.36
N PRO A 179 -5.60 7.68 1.59
CA PRO A 179 -4.91 6.41 1.90
C PRO A 179 -5.69 5.14 1.51
N ARG A 180 -6.13 5.04 0.24
CA ARG A 180 -6.96 3.95 -0.31
C ARG A 180 -6.17 2.68 -0.60
N THR A 181 -4.84 2.76 -0.65
CA THR A 181 -3.93 1.63 -0.84
C THR A 181 -2.78 1.72 0.15
N ALA A 182 -2.12 0.59 0.45
CA ALA A 182 -0.91 0.59 1.27
C ALA A 182 0.19 1.51 0.71
N ARG A 183 0.27 1.63 -0.63
CA ARG A 183 1.19 2.54 -1.34
C ARG A 183 0.93 4.02 -1.00
N LEU A 184 -0.33 4.43 -0.92
CA LEU A 184 -0.71 5.82 -0.58
C LEU A 184 -0.69 6.06 0.93
N ALA A 185 -1.08 5.07 1.73
CA ALA A 185 -1.12 5.19 3.18
C ALA A 185 0.23 5.56 3.80
N LYS A 186 1.34 5.14 3.19
CA LYS A 186 2.71 5.46 3.64
C LYS A 186 3.07 6.94 3.59
N PHE A 187 2.28 7.80 2.93
CA PHE A 187 2.48 9.26 2.92
C PHE A 187 1.87 9.95 4.14
N TYR A 188 0.98 9.26 4.86
CA TYR A 188 0.23 9.78 6.00
C TYR A 188 0.68 9.15 7.33
N THR A 189 1.88 8.56 7.35
CA THR A 189 2.50 7.99 8.54
C THR A 189 3.34 9.05 9.26
N MET A 190 3.52 8.88 10.56
CA MET A 190 4.35 9.76 11.38
C MET A 190 5.79 9.86 10.83
N GLU A 191 6.35 8.76 10.32
CA GLU A 191 7.68 8.72 9.73
C GLU A 191 7.76 9.53 8.42
N ALA A 192 6.74 9.46 7.56
CA ALA A 192 6.67 10.29 6.35
C ALA A 192 6.47 11.76 6.69
N LEU A 193 5.60 12.07 7.64
CA LEU A 193 5.36 13.43 8.10
C LEU A 193 6.63 14.07 8.67
N ARG A 194 7.47 13.32 9.39
CA ARG A 194 8.80 13.81 9.83
C ARG A 194 9.76 14.08 8.68
N VAL A 195 9.72 13.26 7.62
CA VAL A 195 10.50 13.51 6.41
C VAL A 195 10.10 14.85 5.79
N PHE A 196 8.80 15.12 5.69
CA PHE A 196 8.29 16.39 5.18
C PHE A 196 8.60 17.56 6.11
N GLN A 197 8.41 17.41 7.43
CA GLN A 197 8.76 18.42 8.42
C GLN A 197 10.23 18.85 8.30
N ARG A 198 11.16 17.90 8.20
CA ARG A 198 12.59 18.17 8.03
C ARG A 198 12.87 18.99 6.76
N ALA A 199 12.13 18.75 5.69
CA ALA A 199 12.32 19.41 4.40
C ALA A 199 11.70 20.82 4.35
N LEU A 200 10.81 21.17 5.28
CA LEU A 200 10.21 22.50 5.37
C LEU A 200 11.15 23.51 6.01
N LYS A 201 11.16 24.73 5.48
CA LYS A 201 11.80 25.90 6.08
C LYS A 201 11.02 26.36 7.32
N PRO A 202 11.62 27.19 8.19
CA PRO A 202 10.88 27.90 9.22
C PRO A 202 9.71 28.69 8.60
N GLY A 203 8.50 28.53 9.16
CA GLY A 203 7.27 29.11 8.62
C GLY A 203 6.68 28.39 7.40
N GLY A 204 7.34 27.33 6.91
CA GLY A 204 6.83 26.51 5.83
C GLY A 204 5.67 25.62 6.26
N VAL A 205 4.84 25.22 5.28
CA VAL A 205 3.64 24.42 5.51
C VAL A 205 3.57 23.17 4.64
N LEU A 206 3.16 22.06 5.24
CA LEU A 206 2.70 20.86 4.57
C LEU A 206 1.19 20.96 4.35
N VAL A 207 0.72 20.77 3.13
CA VAL A 207 -0.70 20.83 2.79
C VAL A 207 -1.12 19.60 2.00
N PHE A 208 -2.24 18.98 2.40
CA PHE A 208 -2.81 17.87 1.66
C PHE A 208 -4.33 17.70 1.92
N PRO A 209 -5.11 17.30 0.90
CA PRO A 209 -6.52 17.01 1.06
C PRO A 209 -6.74 15.57 1.56
N ILE A 210 -7.77 15.37 2.36
CA ILE A 210 -8.36 14.06 2.68
C ILE A 210 -9.84 14.11 2.39
N GLU A 211 -10.37 13.04 1.79
CA GLU A 211 -11.80 12.88 1.54
C GLU A 211 -12.62 13.19 2.79
N SER A 212 -13.66 14.01 2.63
CA SER A 212 -14.50 14.50 3.72
C SER A 212 -15.94 14.69 3.23
N SER A 213 -16.71 15.50 3.94
CA SER A 213 -18.06 15.91 3.58
C SER A 213 -18.30 17.32 4.12
N SER A 214 -18.93 18.18 3.30
CA SER A 214 -19.27 19.55 3.68
C SER A 214 -20.43 19.62 4.68
N ASP A 215 -21.33 18.63 4.63
CA ASP A 215 -22.65 18.73 5.27
C ASP A 215 -22.81 17.73 6.42
N TYR A 216 -22.23 16.53 6.28
CA TYR A 216 -22.38 15.47 7.27
C TYR A 216 -21.12 14.62 7.40
N ILE A 217 -20.50 14.67 8.58
CA ILE A 217 -19.33 13.86 8.92
C ILE A 217 -19.79 12.72 9.82
N GLY A 218 -19.98 11.54 9.22
CA GLY A 218 -20.32 10.32 9.95
C GLY A 218 -19.17 9.78 10.80
N LYS A 219 -19.47 8.93 11.79
CA LYS A 219 -18.50 8.41 12.77
C LYS A 219 -17.24 7.76 12.16
N ASP A 220 -17.37 7.07 11.03
CA ASP A 220 -16.22 6.39 10.41
C ASP A 220 -15.27 7.40 9.75
N LEU A 221 -15.85 8.39 9.06
CA LEU A 221 -15.11 9.50 8.50
C LEU A 221 -14.45 10.33 9.62
N THR A 222 -15.19 10.60 10.69
CA THR A 222 -14.65 11.19 11.92
C THR A 222 -13.43 10.42 12.42
N THR A 223 -13.51 9.09 12.47
CA THR A 223 -12.41 8.23 12.94
C THR A 223 -11.17 8.33 12.04
N LEU A 224 -11.37 8.31 10.72
CA LEU A 224 -10.29 8.50 9.74
C LEU A 224 -9.61 9.87 9.90
N LEU A 225 -10.39 10.95 9.87
CA LEU A 225 -9.89 12.32 9.99
C LEU A 225 -9.17 12.55 11.33
N SER A 226 -9.72 12.01 12.43
CA SER A 226 -9.10 12.09 13.76
C SER A 226 -7.75 11.36 13.81
N SER A 227 -7.63 10.17 13.21
CA SER A 227 -6.36 9.43 13.15
C SER A 227 -5.27 10.22 12.42
N ILE A 228 -5.61 10.77 11.25
CA ILE A 228 -4.66 11.56 10.44
C ILE A 228 -4.29 12.86 11.17
N TYR A 229 -5.27 13.56 11.74
CA TYR A 229 -5.04 14.76 12.53
C TYR A 229 -4.09 14.51 13.71
N ARG A 230 -4.34 13.47 14.50
CA ARG A 230 -3.48 13.11 15.64
C ARG A 230 -2.06 12.75 15.20
N THR A 231 -1.92 12.06 14.07
CA THR A 231 -0.61 11.72 13.51
C THR A 231 0.13 12.98 13.08
N CYS A 232 -0.54 13.93 12.43
CA CYS A 232 0.03 15.24 12.12
C CYS A 232 0.43 15.99 13.38
N ARG A 233 -0.44 15.99 14.41
CA ARG A 233 -0.21 16.69 15.67
C ARG A 233 0.95 16.11 16.49
N ALA A 234 1.27 14.84 16.30
CA ALA A 234 2.43 14.20 16.91
C ALA A 234 3.77 14.60 16.28
N VAL A 235 3.74 15.27 15.11
CA VAL A 235 4.92 15.72 14.38
C VAL A 235 4.99 17.24 14.33
N PHE A 236 3.88 17.92 14.05
CA PHE A 236 3.80 19.37 13.83
C PHE A 236 3.17 20.12 15.01
N ASP A 237 3.78 21.27 15.32
CA ASP A 237 3.37 22.17 16.40
C ASP A 237 2.11 22.97 16.12
N SER A 238 1.68 23.06 14.86
CA SER A 238 0.40 23.62 14.43
C SER A 238 -0.23 22.72 13.36
N VAL A 239 -1.50 22.36 13.55
CA VAL A 239 -2.29 21.60 12.57
C VAL A 239 -3.68 22.20 12.49
N VAL A 240 -4.03 22.71 11.33
CA VAL A 240 -5.34 23.25 10.99
C VAL A 240 -5.98 22.36 9.94
N VAL A 241 -7.30 22.17 10.03
CA VAL A 241 -8.06 21.44 9.02
C VAL A 241 -9.21 22.32 8.53
N LEU A 242 -9.17 22.66 7.24
CA LEU A 242 -10.17 23.50 6.60
C LEU A 242 -11.30 22.63 6.01
N PRO A 243 -12.58 23.03 6.18
CA PRO A 243 -13.73 22.29 5.68
C PRO A 243 -13.88 22.34 4.16
N GLY A 244 -14.62 21.35 3.65
CA GLY A 244 -14.90 21.16 2.23
C GLY A 244 -15.32 19.73 1.93
N GLU A 245 -15.61 19.44 0.66
CA GLU A 245 -15.76 18.05 0.18
C GLU A 245 -14.51 17.23 0.47
N ASN A 246 -13.34 17.88 0.39
CA ASN A 246 -12.12 17.39 0.99
C ASN A 246 -11.74 18.29 2.17
N ALA A 247 -11.42 17.66 3.31
CA ALA A 247 -10.82 18.33 4.44
C ALA A 247 -9.36 18.64 4.09
N LEU A 248 -8.99 19.92 4.05
CA LEU A 248 -7.64 20.35 3.71
C LEU A 248 -6.81 20.46 4.99
N PHE A 249 -5.85 19.56 5.15
CA PHE A 249 -4.91 19.58 6.27
C PHE A 249 -3.78 20.57 5.95
N VAL A 250 -3.51 21.45 6.90
CA VAL A 250 -2.41 22.43 6.86
C VAL A 250 -1.59 22.24 8.13
N ALA A 251 -0.36 21.78 8.00
CA ALA A 251 0.52 21.47 9.12
C ALA A 251 1.85 22.23 8.99
N GLY A 252 2.35 22.78 10.10
CA GLY A 252 3.58 23.56 10.14
C GLY A 252 3.98 23.90 11.57
N ASP A 253 4.88 24.87 11.74
CA ASP A 253 5.28 25.36 13.06
C ASP A 253 4.25 26.35 13.65
N THR A 254 4.38 26.68 14.94
CA THR A 254 3.47 27.56 15.71
C THR A 254 3.29 28.97 15.13
N GLN A 255 4.17 29.41 14.22
CA GLN A 255 3.98 30.67 13.46
C GLN A 255 2.86 30.58 12.41
N VAL A 256 2.43 29.37 12.07
CA VAL A 256 1.26 29.10 11.22
C VAL A 256 0.02 29.13 12.13
N SER A 257 -0.48 30.34 12.40
CA SER A 257 -1.65 30.68 13.21
C SER A 257 -2.70 31.36 12.32
N PRO A 258 -3.98 31.47 12.71
CA PRO A 258 -5.06 30.46 12.76
C PRO A 258 -5.44 29.93 11.36
N ALA A 259 -6.50 29.12 11.28
CA ALA A 259 -7.16 28.82 10.01
C ALA A 259 -7.49 30.11 9.25
N LEU A 260 -6.90 30.28 8.06
CA LEU A 260 -7.20 31.45 7.23
C LEU A 260 -8.69 31.51 6.95
N THR A 261 -9.26 32.67 7.24
CA THR A 261 -10.65 32.97 6.90
C THR A 261 -10.81 33.11 5.39
N ALA A 262 -12.04 32.95 4.91
CA ALA A 262 -12.36 33.19 3.50
C ALA A 262 -11.96 34.61 3.03
N ALA A 263 -12.03 35.60 3.93
CA ALA A 263 -11.65 36.98 3.65
C ALA A 263 -10.13 37.09 3.42
N GLU A 264 -9.32 36.54 4.33
CA GLU A 264 -7.85 36.56 4.21
C GLU A 264 -7.36 35.78 2.98
N ILE A 265 -8.00 34.65 2.65
CA ILE A 265 -7.71 33.91 1.42
C ILE A 265 -8.01 34.76 0.19
N SER A 266 -9.18 35.40 0.16
CA SER A 266 -9.59 36.26 -0.96
C SER A 266 -8.65 37.46 -1.12
N GLU A 267 -8.23 38.07 -0.01
CA GLU A 267 -7.29 39.19 0.01
C GLU A 267 -5.93 38.77 -0.54
N ARG A 268 -5.34 37.67 -0.05
CA ARG A 268 -4.05 37.15 -0.55
C ARG A 268 -4.09 36.80 -2.03
N LEU A 269 -5.21 36.28 -2.53
CA LEU A 269 -5.36 36.00 -3.96
C LEU A 269 -5.41 37.28 -4.78
N SER A 270 -6.15 38.28 -4.30
CA SER A 270 -6.23 39.60 -4.93
C SER A 270 -4.86 40.31 -4.94
N GLU A 271 -4.12 40.27 -3.84
CA GLU A 271 -2.75 40.84 -3.75
C GLU A 271 -1.79 40.19 -4.75
N ARG A 272 -1.98 38.90 -5.05
CA ARG A 272 -1.21 38.15 -6.04
C ARG A 272 -1.71 38.34 -7.48
N GLY A 273 -2.78 39.11 -7.69
CA GLY A 273 -3.40 39.31 -9.00
C GLY A 273 -4.04 38.04 -9.57
N ILE A 274 -4.50 37.13 -8.71
CA ILE A 274 -5.10 35.85 -9.13
C ILE A 274 -6.61 36.00 -9.21
N GLU A 275 -7.14 35.91 -10.43
CA GLU A 275 -8.56 35.81 -10.70
C GLU A 275 -9.02 34.35 -10.77
N LEU A 276 -10.08 34.05 -10.02
CA LEU A 276 -10.69 32.73 -9.93
C LEU A 276 -11.92 32.65 -10.84
N LEU A 277 -12.02 31.56 -11.60
CA LEU A 277 -13.12 31.19 -12.48
C LEU A 277 -14.30 30.59 -11.71
N TYR A 278 -14.04 29.80 -10.67
CA TYR A 278 -15.09 29.11 -9.92
C TYR A 278 -15.27 29.61 -8.49
N TRP A 279 -14.17 29.78 -7.74
CA TRP A 279 -14.24 30.09 -6.31
C TRP A 279 -14.35 31.60 -6.05
N ASP A 280 -15.55 32.16 -6.24
CA ASP A 280 -15.83 33.54 -5.84
C ASP A 280 -15.82 33.72 -4.30
N LYS A 281 -15.80 34.97 -3.85
CA LYS A 281 -15.81 35.35 -2.43
C LYS A 281 -16.96 34.74 -1.62
N TYR A 282 -18.12 34.50 -2.24
CA TYR A 282 -19.31 33.96 -1.57
C TYR A 282 -19.19 32.44 -1.41
N ARG A 283 -18.71 31.74 -2.45
CA ARG A 283 -18.46 30.29 -2.40
C ARG A 283 -17.34 29.95 -1.42
N LEU A 284 -16.27 30.74 -1.39
CA LEU A 284 -15.20 30.60 -0.39
C LEU A 284 -15.75 30.81 1.03
N ARG A 285 -16.62 31.81 1.23
CA ARG A 285 -17.24 32.08 2.53
C ARG A 285 -18.17 30.96 2.98
N ASP A 286 -18.95 30.37 2.07
CA ASP A 286 -19.81 29.22 2.37
C ASP A 286 -18.98 27.99 2.74
N ARG A 287 -17.98 27.66 1.90
CA ARG A 287 -17.06 26.54 2.13
C ARG A 287 -16.40 26.63 3.50
N LEU A 288 -15.82 27.80 3.81
CA LEU A 288 -15.06 28.06 5.04
C LEU A 288 -15.95 28.69 6.13
N SER A 289 -17.25 28.45 6.09
CA SER A 289 -18.17 29.00 7.08
C SER A 289 -17.84 28.49 8.48
N GLU A 290 -18.03 29.35 9.48
CA GLU A 290 -17.76 29.04 10.88
C GLU A 290 -18.53 27.79 11.36
N SER A 291 -19.74 27.57 10.86
CA SER A 291 -20.55 26.38 11.18
C SER A 291 -19.89 25.09 10.69
N ARG A 292 -19.42 25.07 9.43
CA ARG A 292 -18.73 23.89 8.87
C ARG A 292 -17.38 23.67 9.53
N TYR A 293 -16.64 24.75 9.81
CA TYR A 293 -15.39 24.67 10.55
C TYR A 293 -15.60 24.05 11.94
N ARG A 294 -16.56 24.54 12.73
CA ARG A 294 -16.89 23.98 14.06
C ARG A 294 -17.35 22.53 13.99
N THR A 295 -18.16 22.17 12.99
CA THR A 295 -18.63 20.80 12.79
C THR A 295 -17.45 19.86 12.52
N LEU A 296 -16.54 20.25 11.64
CA LEU A 296 -15.34 19.49 11.32
C LEU A 296 -14.40 19.38 12.51
N GLN A 297 -14.10 20.49 13.19
CA GLN A 297 -13.24 20.48 14.37
C GLN A 297 -13.86 19.64 15.49
N GLY A 298 -15.17 19.77 15.73
CA GLY A 298 -15.90 18.95 16.68
C GLY A 298 -15.80 17.46 16.36
N ALA A 299 -15.91 17.08 15.08
CA ALA A 299 -15.69 15.70 14.66
C ALA A 299 -14.26 15.24 14.93
N ILE A 300 -13.25 15.97 14.46
CA ILE A 300 -11.82 15.61 14.59
C ILE A 300 -11.40 15.44 16.07
N HIS A 301 -11.94 16.27 16.96
CA HIS A 301 -11.62 16.23 18.39
C HIS A 301 -12.48 15.25 19.20
N ALA A 302 -13.57 14.72 18.64
CA ALA A 302 -14.49 13.83 19.36
C ALA A 302 -13.88 12.45 19.68
N SER A 303 -12.85 12.00 18.96
CA SER A 303 -12.31 10.64 19.11
C SER A 303 -10.86 10.64 19.61
N SER A 304 -10.67 10.31 20.89
CA SER A 304 -9.35 10.27 21.55
C SER A 304 -8.68 8.89 21.58
N ASP A 305 -9.39 7.82 21.20
CA ASP A 305 -8.92 6.42 21.28
C ASP A 305 -8.62 5.79 19.90
N ILE A 306 -7.83 6.50 19.08
CA ILE A 306 -7.46 6.04 17.74
C ILE A 306 -5.94 6.02 17.59
N GLY A 307 -5.39 4.88 17.17
CA GLY A 307 -3.95 4.71 16.94
C GLY A 307 -3.37 5.73 15.96
N LEU A 308 -2.08 6.05 16.16
CA LEU A 308 -1.30 6.86 15.24
C LEU A 308 -0.90 6.03 14.01
N ASN A 309 -0.71 6.70 12.89
CA ASN A 309 -0.26 6.05 11.66
C ASN A 309 1.26 5.88 11.68
N HIS A 310 1.71 4.63 11.54
CA HIS A 310 3.13 4.29 11.42
C HIS A 310 3.40 3.52 10.15
N ASP A 311 4.62 3.57 9.63
CA ASP A 311 5.04 2.73 8.49
C ASP A 311 4.78 1.24 8.70
N GLY A 312 5.06 0.77 9.91
CA GLY A 312 4.83 -0.61 10.29
C GLY A 312 3.35 -0.95 10.49
N ALA A 313 2.48 0.05 10.72
CA ALA A 313 1.06 -0.11 11.03
C ALA A 313 0.25 1.12 10.54
N PRO A 314 -0.01 1.24 9.22
CA PRO A 314 -0.72 2.38 8.66
C PRO A 314 -2.24 2.23 8.84
N ILE A 315 -2.74 2.50 10.06
CA ILE A 315 -4.15 2.27 10.43
C ILE A 315 -5.15 3.04 9.55
N CYS A 316 -4.76 4.21 9.01
CA CYS A 316 -5.57 5.01 8.10
C CYS A 316 -5.97 4.24 6.84
N PHE A 317 -5.16 3.30 6.36
CA PHE A 317 -5.52 2.42 5.25
C PHE A 317 -6.78 1.62 5.57
N TYR A 318 -6.82 1.00 6.75
CA TYR A 318 -7.99 0.23 7.17
C TYR A 318 -9.20 1.10 7.48
N LEU A 319 -9.00 2.26 8.10
CA LEU A 319 -10.08 3.22 8.34
C LEU A 319 -10.70 3.71 7.02
N GLN A 320 -9.87 3.94 6.00
CA GLN A 320 -10.33 4.26 4.65
C GLN A 320 -11.13 3.11 4.03
N GLN A 321 -10.72 1.85 4.23
CA GLN A 321 -11.48 0.69 3.75
C GLN A 321 -12.85 0.58 4.46
N VAL A 322 -12.90 0.79 5.78
CA VAL A 322 -14.16 0.82 6.54
C VAL A 322 -15.07 1.92 6.00
N PHE A 323 -14.54 3.13 5.82
CA PHE A 323 -15.29 4.26 5.28
C PHE A 323 -15.80 3.98 3.86
N TRP A 324 -14.92 3.52 2.96
CA TRP A 324 -15.30 3.23 1.58
C TRP A 324 -16.34 2.10 1.49
N SER A 325 -16.25 1.09 2.36
CA SER A 325 -17.23 0.01 2.40
C SER A 325 -18.66 0.48 2.71
N GLN A 326 -18.85 1.66 3.31
CA GLN A 326 -20.19 2.25 3.54
C GLN A 326 -20.94 2.54 2.23
N GLN A 327 -20.22 2.69 1.12
CA GLN A 327 -20.82 2.87 -0.20
C GLN A 327 -21.43 1.54 -0.72
N LEU A 328 -21.03 0.40 -0.15
CA LEU A 328 -21.55 -0.92 -0.48
C LEU A 328 -22.80 -1.23 0.34
N ARG A 329 -23.81 -1.79 -0.32
CA ARG A 329 -25.01 -2.31 0.37
C ARG A 329 -24.66 -3.61 1.11
N GLY A 330 -25.05 -3.72 2.38
CA GLY A 330 -24.96 -4.98 3.15
C GLY A 330 -24.27 -4.85 4.51
N GLY A 331 -23.98 -6.01 5.13
CA GLY A 331 -23.40 -6.08 6.48
C GLY A 331 -21.88 -5.95 6.57
N LEU A 332 -21.18 -5.87 5.42
CA LEU A 332 -19.71 -5.81 5.37
C LEU A 332 -19.11 -4.67 6.22
N PRO A 333 -19.65 -3.44 6.21
CA PRO A 333 -19.07 -2.35 7.02
C PRO A 333 -19.16 -2.63 8.52
N GLY A 334 -20.25 -3.28 8.97
CA GLY A 334 -20.41 -3.70 10.35
C GLY A 334 -19.40 -4.77 10.76
N VAL A 335 -19.14 -5.75 9.88
CA VAL A 335 -18.13 -6.80 10.11
C VAL A 335 -16.73 -6.20 10.21
N LEU A 336 -16.36 -5.31 9.27
CA LEU A 336 -15.06 -4.64 9.33
C LEU A 336 -14.94 -3.86 10.64
N LYS A 337 -15.90 -3.00 11.00
CA LYS A 337 -15.85 -2.26 12.28
C LYS A 337 -15.65 -3.16 13.50
N ALA A 338 -16.40 -4.26 13.58
CA ALA A 338 -16.28 -5.20 14.68
C ALA A 338 -14.88 -5.81 14.74
N LEU A 339 -14.33 -6.24 13.59
CA LEU A 339 -13.01 -6.84 13.50
C LEU A 339 -11.92 -5.94 14.09
N ARG A 340 -11.96 -4.62 13.93
CA ARG A 340 -10.98 -3.71 14.55
C ARG A 340 -10.80 -3.96 16.05
N GLY A 341 -11.90 -4.17 16.78
CA GLY A 341 -11.89 -4.31 18.24
C GLY A 341 -11.62 -5.72 18.74
N VAL A 342 -11.87 -6.75 17.91
CA VAL A 342 -11.77 -8.16 18.31
C VAL A 342 -10.67 -8.95 17.58
N PHE A 343 -10.02 -8.39 16.56
CA PHE A 343 -9.08 -9.11 15.69
C PHE A 343 -7.91 -9.71 16.47
N VAL A 344 -7.30 -8.95 17.36
CA VAL A 344 -6.18 -9.44 18.19
C VAL A 344 -6.63 -10.59 19.08
N GLN A 345 -7.80 -10.48 19.71
CA GLN A 345 -8.38 -11.51 20.57
C GLN A 345 -8.68 -12.79 19.77
N ILE A 346 -9.21 -12.65 18.54
CA ILE A 346 -9.43 -13.77 17.63
C ILE A 346 -8.10 -14.45 17.29
N CYS A 347 -7.06 -13.69 16.92
CA CYS A 347 -5.74 -14.27 16.62
C CYS A 347 -5.15 -15.01 17.81
N VAL A 348 -5.20 -14.42 19.02
CA VAL A 348 -4.73 -15.06 20.25
C VAL A 348 -5.51 -16.34 20.55
N LEU A 349 -6.84 -16.31 20.40
CA LEU A 349 -7.69 -17.48 20.58
C LEU A 349 -7.35 -18.58 19.56
N LEU A 350 -7.20 -18.26 18.28
CA LEU A 350 -6.84 -19.23 17.24
C LEU A 350 -5.47 -19.86 17.49
N ILE A 351 -4.49 -19.06 17.93
CA ILE A 351 -3.17 -19.58 18.33
C ILE A 351 -3.32 -20.51 19.54
N ALA A 352 -4.05 -20.11 20.58
CA ALA A 352 -4.27 -20.96 21.76
C ALA A 352 -4.95 -22.29 21.40
N VAL A 353 -5.99 -22.23 20.55
CA VAL A 353 -6.68 -23.42 20.03
C VAL A 353 -5.71 -24.29 19.22
N ALA A 354 -4.82 -23.70 18.42
CA ALA A 354 -3.78 -24.45 17.70
C ALA A 354 -2.81 -25.16 18.66
N PHE A 355 -2.39 -24.54 19.75
CA PHE A 355 -1.57 -25.22 20.76
C PHE A 355 -2.32 -26.37 21.44
N ILE A 356 -3.58 -26.15 21.83
CA ILE A 356 -4.41 -27.20 22.45
C ILE A 356 -4.61 -28.37 21.47
N ALA A 357 -4.93 -28.08 20.21
CA ALA A 357 -5.11 -29.11 19.18
C ALA A 357 -3.81 -29.89 18.92
N ALA A 358 -2.64 -29.25 18.94
CA ALA A 358 -1.36 -29.95 18.81
C ALA A 358 -1.11 -30.89 20.00
N ILE A 359 -1.41 -30.45 21.22
CA ILE A 359 -1.33 -31.29 22.42
C ILE A 359 -2.31 -32.48 22.30
N SER A 360 -3.57 -32.24 21.94
CA SER A 360 -4.58 -33.29 21.78
C SER A 360 -4.21 -34.31 20.68
N ILE A 361 -3.66 -33.85 19.55
CA ILE A 361 -3.16 -34.72 18.48
C ILE A 361 -1.95 -35.54 18.94
N GLY A 362 -1.16 -35.01 19.86
CA GLY A 362 -0.13 -35.74 20.62
C GLY A 362 -0.67 -36.96 21.38
N PHE A 363 -1.98 -37.07 21.66
CA PHE A 363 -2.57 -38.26 22.29
C PHE A 363 -3.21 -39.24 21.29
N ILE A 364 -3.28 -38.92 19.99
CA ILE A 364 -3.88 -39.77 18.95
C ILE A 364 -2.96 -40.96 18.60
N SER A 365 -3.52 -42.04 18.03
CA SER A 365 -2.77 -43.22 17.58
C SER A 365 -1.49 -42.89 16.78
N PRO A 366 -0.33 -43.47 17.15
CA PRO A 366 0.98 -43.16 16.55
C PRO A 366 1.08 -43.46 15.05
N LYS A 367 0.13 -44.22 14.48
CA LYS A 367 0.07 -44.50 13.03
C LYS A 367 -0.47 -43.33 12.19
N ARG A 368 -1.33 -42.46 12.75
CA ARG A 368 -1.94 -41.32 12.03
C ARG A 368 -1.23 -39.99 12.27
N LYS A 369 -0.51 -39.87 13.40
CA LYS A 369 0.22 -38.65 13.79
C LYS A 369 1.14 -38.07 12.69
N PRO A 370 1.96 -38.87 11.96
CA PRO A 370 2.92 -38.29 11.01
C PRO A 370 2.24 -37.59 9.82
N ALA A 371 1.13 -38.15 9.32
CA ALA A 371 0.39 -37.57 8.20
C ALA A 371 -0.35 -36.28 8.61
N ILE A 372 -0.91 -36.25 9.83
CA ILE A 372 -1.59 -35.06 10.36
C ILE A 372 -0.58 -33.94 10.64
N GLY A 373 0.55 -34.27 11.29
CA GLY A 373 1.61 -33.30 11.56
C GLY A 373 2.23 -32.72 10.29
N ALA A 374 2.50 -33.55 9.29
CA ALA A 374 2.98 -33.08 7.98
C ALA A 374 1.96 -32.21 7.25
N GLY A 375 0.69 -32.60 7.22
CA GLY A 375 -0.36 -31.80 6.59
C GLY A 375 -0.55 -30.44 7.26
N TRP A 376 -0.48 -30.40 8.59
CA TRP A 376 -0.56 -29.14 9.34
C TRP A 376 0.67 -28.26 9.10
N ALA A 377 1.88 -28.83 9.11
CA ALA A 377 3.08 -28.09 8.75
C ALA A 377 2.97 -27.43 7.38
N VAL A 378 2.52 -28.19 6.36
CA VAL A 378 2.29 -27.65 5.01
C VAL A 378 1.24 -26.53 5.00
N ALA A 379 0.11 -26.69 5.71
CA ALA A 379 -0.90 -25.65 5.79
C ALA A 379 -0.37 -24.34 6.42
N MET A 380 0.41 -24.45 7.50
CA MET A 380 0.98 -23.27 8.17
C MET A 380 2.11 -22.64 7.37
N VAL A 381 2.90 -23.43 6.65
CA VAL A 381 3.93 -22.94 5.73
C VAL A 381 3.29 -22.18 4.57
N GLY A 382 2.22 -22.70 3.97
CA GLY A 382 1.45 -21.97 2.94
C GLY A 382 0.91 -20.64 3.48
N LEU A 383 0.27 -20.67 4.65
CA LEU A 383 -0.25 -19.46 5.31
C LEU A 383 0.85 -18.44 5.58
N SER A 384 1.94 -18.86 6.21
CA SER A 384 3.02 -17.96 6.62
C SER A 384 3.93 -17.54 5.46
N GLY A 385 4.08 -18.36 4.43
CA GLY A 385 4.91 -18.08 3.26
C GLY A 385 4.36 -16.90 2.47
N ILE A 386 3.10 -16.97 2.04
CA ILE A 386 2.46 -15.85 1.35
C ILE A 386 2.32 -14.62 2.24
N SER A 387 2.11 -14.82 3.55
CA SER A 387 2.05 -13.72 4.52
C SER A 387 3.39 -12.98 4.61
N LEU A 388 4.50 -13.71 4.70
CA LEU A 388 5.84 -13.14 4.72
C LEU A 388 6.19 -12.46 3.40
N GLU A 389 5.78 -13.02 2.27
CA GLU A 389 5.93 -12.40 0.97
C GLU A 389 5.21 -11.05 0.92
N ILE A 390 3.90 -11.00 1.25
CA ILE A 390 3.12 -9.76 1.28
C ILE A 390 3.75 -8.72 2.22
N LEU A 391 4.12 -9.12 3.44
CA LEU A 391 4.75 -8.19 4.39
C LEU A 391 6.11 -7.69 3.86
N ALA A 392 6.91 -8.55 3.24
CA ALA A 392 8.20 -8.18 2.66
C ALA A 392 8.04 -7.20 1.50
N LEU A 393 7.04 -7.39 0.63
CA LEU A 393 6.72 -6.44 -0.45
C LEU A 393 6.39 -5.05 0.11
N ILE A 394 5.66 -4.98 1.23
CA ILE A 394 5.24 -3.72 1.84
C ILE A 394 6.41 -3.03 2.52
N VAL A 395 7.23 -3.76 3.30
CA VAL A 395 8.45 -3.20 3.87
C VAL A 395 9.39 -2.70 2.76
N TYR A 396 9.51 -3.45 1.66
CA TYR A 396 10.29 -3.01 0.51
C TYR A 396 9.76 -1.68 -0.07
N GLN A 397 8.44 -1.55 -0.27
CA GLN A 397 7.80 -0.34 -0.79
C GLN A 397 8.00 0.89 0.11
N VAL A 398 8.09 0.68 1.42
CA VAL A 398 8.37 1.73 2.40
C VAL A 398 9.84 2.17 2.33
N LYS A 399 10.78 1.21 2.23
CA LYS A 399 12.23 1.50 2.29
C LYS A 399 12.80 2.00 0.96
N PHE A 400 12.39 1.43 -0.17
CA PHE A 400 12.98 1.71 -1.50
C PHE A 400 12.05 2.46 -2.46
N GLY A 401 10.80 2.73 -2.07
CA GLY A 401 9.77 3.30 -2.95
C GLY A 401 8.98 2.22 -3.70
N SER A 402 7.98 2.64 -4.48
CA SER A 402 7.05 1.72 -5.15
C SER A 402 7.28 1.60 -6.67
N GLY A 403 7.68 0.43 -7.15
CA GLY A 403 7.64 0.07 -8.57
C GLY A 403 7.07 -1.34 -8.77
N TYR A 404 6.05 -1.50 -9.61
CA TYR A 404 5.43 -2.80 -9.90
C TYR A 404 6.41 -3.78 -10.56
N ARG A 405 7.39 -3.28 -11.34
CA ARG A 405 8.45 -4.12 -11.91
C ARG A 405 9.23 -4.88 -10.84
N GLU A 406 9.55 -4.20 -9.74
CA GLU A 406 10.30 -4.80 -8.63
C GLU A 406 9.42 -5.80 -7.87
N LEU A 407 8.12 -5.55 -7.74
CA LEU A 407 7.17 -6.53 -7.16
C LEU A 407 7.11 -7.82 -7.99
N GLY A 408 7.03 -7.71 -9.32
CA GLY A 408 7.05 -8.89 -10.20
C GLY A 408 8.33 -9.70 -10.09
N LEU A 409 9.49 -9.01 -10.00
CA LEU A 409 10.78 -9.68 -9.79
C LEU A 409 10.90 -10.31 -8.41
N LEU A 410 10.39 -9.64 -7.36
CA LEU A 410 10.34 -10.15 -5.99
C LEU A 410 9.48 -11.44 -5.90
N MET A 411 8.28 -11.42 -6.48
CA MET A 411 7.41 -12.60 -6.59
C MET A 411 8.07 -13.72 -7.39
N GLY A 412 8.69 -13.38 -8.53
CA GLY A 412 9.41 -14.34 -9.37
C GLY A 412 10.59 -15.01 -8.63
N LEU A 413 11.34 -14.25 -7.82
CA LEU A 413 12.42 -14.80 -7.00
C LEU A 413 11.90 -15.74 -5.90
N TYR A 414 10.79 -15.40 -5.27
CA TYR A 414 10.13 -16.29 -4.31
C TYR A 414 9.72 -17.61 -4.99
N MET A 415 9.08 -17.55 -6.16
CA MET A 415 8.71 -18.73 -6.94
C MET A 415 9.91 -19.54 -7.42
N ALA A 416 10.98 -18.88 -7.86
CA ALA A 416 12.23 -19.54 -8.24
C ALA A 416 12.85 -20.26 -7.03
N GLY A 417 12.82 -19.63 -5.85
CA GLY A 417 13.19 -20.23 -4.58
C GLY A 417 12.38 -21.51 -4.31
N LEU A 418 11.04 -21.44 -4.36
CA LEU A 418 10.15 -22.59 -4.17
C LEU A 418 10.53 -23.76 -5.08
N ALA A 419 10.75 -23.48 -6.37
CA ALA A 419 11.13 -24.49 -7.35
C ALA A 419 12.51 -25.12 -7.03
N LEU A 420 13.51 -24.31 -6.67
CA LEU A 420 14.85 -24.78 -6.31
C LEU A 420 14.83 -25.63 -5.03
N GLY A 421 14.09 -25.20 -4.01
CA GLY A 421 13.93 -25.92 -2.75
C GLY A 421 13.27 -27.28 -2.93
N ALA A 422 12.20 -27.34 -3.73
CA ALA A 422 11.53 -28.58 -4.07
C ALA A 422 12.44 -29.53 -4.87
N ALA A 423 13.15 -29.00 -5.88
CA ALA A 423 14.06 -29.78 -6.72
C ALA A 423 15.24 -30.37 -5.94
N LEU A 424 15.83 -29.61 -5.00
CA LEU A 424 16.93 -30.09 -4.17
C LEU A 424 16.46 -31.22 -3.24
N THR A 425 15.31 -31.04 -2.62
CA THR A 425 14.76 -31.98 -1.64
C THR A 425 14.48 -33.36 -2.26
N ASN A 426 14.00 -33.39 -3.51
CA ASN A 426 13.76 -34.64 -4.24
C ASN A 426 15.02 -35.48 -4.49
N ARG A 427 16.22 -34.90 -4.36
CA ARG A 427 17.50 -35.63 -4.53
C ARG A 427 17.95 -36.38 -3.29
N PHE A 428 17.39 -36.11 -2.11
CA PHE A 428 17.86 -36.68 -0.83
C PHE A 428 16.80 -37.60 -0.22
N GLU A 429 17.06 -38.92 -0.27
CA GLU A 429 16.08 -39.95 0.13
C GLU A 429 16.21 -40.43 1.58
N ALA A 430 17.44 -40.50 2.12
CA ALA A 430 17.75 -41.22 3.35
C ALA A 430 17.63 -40.41 4.67
N ALA A 431 17.60 -39.07 4.62
CA ALA A 431 17.68 -38.21 5.83
C ALA A 431 16.38 -37.40 6.13
N ARG A 432 15.28 -37.74 5.47
CA ARG A 432 14.06 -36.91 5.35
C ARG A 432 13.39 -36.48 6.67
N PRO A 433 13.28 -37.30 7.75
CA PRO A 433 12.60 -36.86 8.98
C PRO A 433 13.40 -35.85 9.82
N ARG A 434 14.74 -36.00 9.90
CA ARG A 434 15.59 -35.05 10.63
C ARG A 434 15.69 -33.73 9.88
N ILE A 435 15.83 -33.80 8.56
CA ILE A 435 15.85 -32.63 7.69
C ILE A 435 14.51 -31.89 7.77
N PHE A 436 13.37 -32.59 7.75
CA PHE A 436 12.06 -31.93 7.85
C PHE A 436 11.89 -31.13 9.14
N ARG A 437 12.32 -31.68 10.27
CA ARG A 437 12.34 -30.92 11.54
C ARG A 437 13.24 -29.70 11.48
N LEU A 438 14.46 -29.86 10.95
CA LEU A 438 15.42 -28.75 10.86
C LEU A 438 14.84 -27.63 9.98
N ILE A 439 14.26 -27.98 8.83
CA ILE A 439 13.64 -27.03 7.92
C ILE A 439 12.43 -26.33 8.57
N GLN A 440 11.60 -27.06 9.32
CA GLN A 440 10.51 -26.44 10.09
C GLN A 440 11.04 -25.49 11.18
N MET A 441 12.14 -25.84 11.87
CA MET A 441 12.77 -24.95 12.85
C MET A 441 13.30 -23.68 12.19
N VAL A 442 13.96 -23.80 11.05
CA VAL A 442 14.42 -22.65 10.27
C VAL A 442 13.22 -21.79 9.86
N TRP A 443 12.12 -22.40 9.41
CA TRP A 443 10.91 -21.70 9.02
C TRP A 443 10.30 -20.84 10.13
N VAL A 444 10.28 -21.35 11.37
CA VAL A 444 9.84 -20.59 12.55
C VAL A 444 10.70 -19.35 12.78
N LEU A 445 11.98 -19.37 12.38
CA LEU A 445 12.91 -18.24 12.54
C LEU A 445 12.90 -17.26 11.37
N VAL A 446 12.42 -17.66 10.19
CA VAL A 446 12.40 -16.81 8.98
C VAL A 446 11.73 -15.43 9.22
N PRO A 447 10.58 -15.31 9.93
CA PRO A 447 9.97 -14.00 10.20
C PRO A 447 10.89 -13.01 10.93
N LEU A 448 11.88 -13.49 11.71
CA LEU A 448 12.86 -12.61 12.37
C LEU A 448 13.76 -11.89 11.35
N GLY A 449 14.02 -12.51 10.20
CA GLY A 449 14.74 -11.87 9.10
C GLY A 449 13.98 -10.66 8.57
N LEU A 450 12.67 -10.78 8.36
CA LEU A 450 11.84 -9.64 7.95
C LEU A 450 11.80 -8.53 9.01
N LEU A 451 11.74 -8.90 10.30
CA LEU A 451 11.82 -7.92 11.38
C LEU A 451 13.14 -7.14 11.32
N ALA A 452 14.26 -7.82 11.09
CA ALA A 452 15.56 -7.17 10.93
C ALA A 452 15.56 -6.20 9.73
N LEU A 453 14.98 -6.60 8.59
CA LEU A 453 14.87 -5.75 7.40
C LEU A 453 13.90 -4.55 7.60
N SER A 454 12.90 -4.69 8.46
CA SER A 454 11.97 -3.61 8.79
C SER A 454 12.54 -2.60 9.79
N SER A 455 13.57 -2.98 10.54
CA SER A 455 14.13 -2.20 11.65
C SER A 455 14.85 -0.92 11.19
N ASN A 456 14.98 0.02 12.13
CA ASN A 456 15.69 1.30 11.87
C ASN A 456 17.19 1.11 11.58
N TRP A 457 17.80 0.02 12.06
CA TRP A 457 19.20 -0.27 11.75
C TRP A 457 19.39 -0.55 10.25
N PHE A 458 18.42 -1.21 9.63
CA PHE A 458 18.46 -1.50 8.19
C PHE A 458 18.33 -0.23 7.34
N ASP A 459 17.79 0.89 7.87
CA ASP A 459 17.68 2.15 7.11
C ASP A 459 19.03 2.68 6.64
N SER A 460 20.07 2.48 7.45
CA SER A 460 21.44 2.86 7.07
C SER A 460 21.94 2.05 5.87
N ILE A 461 21.62 0.75 5.82
CA ILE A 461 22.00 -0.13 4.70
C ILE A 461 21.11 0.15 3.48
N ALA A 462 19.82 0.40 3.69
CA ALA A 462 18.86 0.74 2.65
C ALA A 462 19.20 2.06 1.95
N SER A 463 19.94 2.96 2.62
CA SER A 463 20.49 4.18 2.00
C SER A 463 21.42 3.90 0.83
N LEU A 464 22.06 2.71 0.80
CA LEU A 464 22.84 2.18 -0.33
C LEU A 464 21.91 1.33 -1.21
N PRO A 465 21.28 1.89 -2.27
CA PRO A 465 20.10 1.28 -2.86
C PRO A 465 20.37 -0.08 -3.48
N LEU A 466 21.53 -0.26 -4.09
CA LEU A 466 21.92 -1.53 -4.71
C LEU A 466 22.03 -2.65 -3.66
N ILE A 467 22.79 -2.40 -2.58
CA ILE A 467 23.04 -3.38 -1.52
C ILE A 467 21.75 -3.72 -0.79
N GLY A 468 21.00 -2.69 -0.38
CA GLY A 468 19.72 -2.87 0.31
C GLY A 468 18.72 -3.70 -0.50
N ARG A 469 18.60 -3.43 -1.81
CA ARG A 469 17.71 -4.19 -2.72
C ARG A 469 18.17 -5.63 -2.89
N THR A 470 19.46 -5.88 -3.07
CA THR A 470 20.00 -7.24 -3.19
C THR A 470 19.72 -8.07 -1.94
N ILE A 471 19.82 -7.49 -0.74
CA ILE A 471 19.50 -8.18 0.51
C ILE A 471 18.02 -8.62 0.53
N PHE A 472 17.10 -7.75 0.10
CA PHE A 472 15.68 -8.10 -0.01
C PHE A 472 15.40 -9.21 -1.03
N PHE A 473 16.07 -9.15 -2.19
CA PHE A 473 15.97 -10.19 -3.23
C PHE A 473 16.46 -11.54 -2.72
N LEU A 474 17.58 -11.56 -2.01
CA LEU A 474 18.11 -12.77 -1.38
C LEU A 474 17.19 -13.28 -0.28
N TYR A 475 16.62 -12.39 0.55
CA TYR A 475 15.65 -12.79 1.56
C TYR A 475 14.46 -13.52 0.93
N LEU A 476 13.81 -12.96 -0.11
CA LEU A 476 12.69 -13.63 -0.77
C LEU A 476 13.07 -14.95 -1.46
N LEU A 477 14.25 -15.01 -2.07
CA LEU A 477 14.75 -16.26 -2.64
C LEU A 477 14.94 -17.32 -1.55
N ILE A 478 15.47 -16.96 -0.38
CA ILE A 478 15.70 -17.86 0.75
C ILE A 478 14.37 -18.33 1.34
N ILE A 479 13.41 -17.44 1.58
CA ILE A 479 12.11 -17.89 2.11
C ILE A 479 11.39 -18.78 1.10
N GLY A 480 11.45 -18.46 -0.19
CA GLY A 480 10.94 -19.35 -1.24
C GLY A 480 11.63 -20.70 -1.22
N PHE A 481 12.96 -20.71 -1.13
CA PHE A 481 13.74 -21.93 -1.06
C PHE A 481 13.37 -22.82 0.13
N VAL A 482 13.36 -22.27 1.34
CA VAL A 482 13.01 -23.02 2.56
C VAL A 482 11.54 -23.49 2.49
N GLY A 483 10.62 -22.65 2.00
CA GLY A 483 9.22 -23.00 1.79
C GLY A 483 9.06 -24.19 0.84
N GLY A 484 9.78 -24.16 -0.29
CA GLY A 484 9.72 -25.18 -1.34
C GLY A 484 10.21 -26.57 -0.89
N MET A 485 11.04 -26.62 0.15
CA MET A 485 11.49 -27.88 0.74
C MET A 485 10.39 -28.59 1.55
N HIS A 486 9.37 -27.88 2.06
CA HIS A 486 8.38 -28.47 2.96
C HIS A 486 7.47 -29.48 2.27
N PHE A 487 7.00 -29.19 1.06
CA PHE A 487 6.04 -30.06 0.37
C PHE A 487 6.60 -31.46 0.09
N PRO A 488 7.78 -31.64 -0.54
CA PRO A 488 8.34 -32.98 -0.76
C PRO A 488 8.75 -33.68 0.54
N LEU A 489 9.21 -32.93 1.56
CA LEU A 489 9.51 -33.49 2.89
C LEU A 489 8.23 -33.99 3.59
N ALA A 490 7.12 -33.28 3.47
CA ALA A 490 5.85 -33.67 4.05
C ALA A 490 5.28 -34.95 3.41
N VAL A 491 5.30 -35.03 2.08
CA VAL A 491 4.85 -36.22 1.32
C VAL A 491 5.64 -37.45 1.77
N SER A 492 6.96 -37.33 1.78
CA SER A 492 7.85 -38.43 2.17
C SER A 492 7.78 -38.79 3.66
N TYR A 493 7.60 -37.81 4.55
CA TYR A 493 7.42 -38.05 5.99
C TYR A 493 6.12 -38.81 6.30
N SER A 494 5.08 -38.62 5.48
CA SER A 494 3.78 -39.27 5.66
C SER A 494 3.80 -40.79 5.40
N GLY A 495 4.83 -41.34 4.75
CA GLY A 495 4.95 -42.76 4.39
C GLY A 495 4.67 -43.04 2.91
N ARG A 496 4.01 -44.18 2.58
CA ARG A 496 3.79 -44.60 1.18
C ARG A 496 3.16 -43.48 0.35
N GLU A 497 3.89 -43.09 -0.69
CA GLU A 497 3.50 -42.07 -1.66
C GLU A 497 2.23 -42.53 -2.38
N THR A 498 1.12 -41.86 -2.10
CA THR A 498 -0.13 -42.06 -2.82
C THR A 498 -0.49 -40.72 -3.41
N ALA A 499 -0.85 -40.69 -4.70
CA ALA A 499 -1.28 -39.47 -5.39
C ALA A 499 -2.37 -38.71 -4.58
N ARG A 500 -3.22 -39.46 -3.86
CA ARG A 500 -4.22 -38.93 -2.93
C ARG A 500 -3.62 -38.08 -1.80
N ARG A 501 -2.52 -38.49 -1.17
CA ARG A 501 -1.89 -37.74 -0.07
C ARG A 501 -1.21 -36.47 -0.57
N ALA A 502 -0.52 -36.54 -1.70
CA ALA A 502 0.05 -35.37 -2.36
C ALA A 502 -1.05 -34.34 -2.70
N GLY A 503 -2.19 -34.80 -3.22
CA GLY A 503 -3.36 -33.95 -3.47
C GLY A 503 -3.90 -33.27 -2.21
N ILE A 504 -4.04 -34.01 -1.10
CA ILE A 504 -4.50 -33.44 0.18
C ILE A 504 -3.53 -32.37 0.69
N PHE A 505 -2.22 -32.63 0.67
CA PHE A 505 -1.23 -31.64 1.11
C PHE A 505 -1.22 -30.40 0.23
N TYR A 506 -1.41 -30.56 -1.09
CA TYR A 506 -1.51 -29.43 -1.99
C TYR A 506 -2.76 -28.57 -1.70
N SER A 507 -3.91 -29.20 -1.43
CA SER A 507 -5.11 -28.48 -1.01
C SER A 507 -4.91 -27.76 0.32
N LEU A 508 -4.21 -28.37 1.28
CA LEU A 508 -3.91 -27.73 2.58
C LEU A 508 -2.97 -26.53 2.43
N ASP A 509 -1.97 -26.62 1.56
CA ASP A 509 -1.07 -25.51 1.22
C ASP A 509 -1.84 -24.33 0.60
N LEU A 510 -2.69 -24.60 -0.38
CA LEU A 510 -3.53 -23.58 -1.02
C LEU A 510 -4.52 -22.95 -0.05
N LEU A 511 -5.18 -23.74 0.80
CA LEU A 511 -6.08 -23.22 1.83
C LEU A 511 -5.34 -22.34 2.82
N GLY A 512 -4.18 -22.80 3.31
CA GLY A 512 -3.31 -22.02 4.18
C GLY A 512 -2.95 -20.68 3.55
N SER A 513 -2.46 -20.72 2.31
CA SER A 513 -2.08 -19.54 1.53
C SER A 513 -3.25 -18.58 1.32
N THR A 514 -4.44 -19.10 1.01
CA THR A 514 -5.66 -18.26 0.84
C THR A 514 -5.97 -17.48 2.11
N PHE A 515 -5.96 -18.15 3.27
CA PHE A 515 -6.19 -17.48 4.54
C PHE A 515 -5.05 -16.52 4.90
N GLY A 516 -3.80 -16.89 4.64
CA GLY A 516 -2.64 -16.02 4.86
C GLY A 516 -2.76 -14.69 4.10
N ALA A 517 -3.04 -14.78 2.79
CA ALA A 517 -3.20 -13.61 1.94
C ALA A 517 -4.35 -12.69 2.41
N LEU A 518 -5.51 -13.27 2.73
CA LEU A 518 -6.68 -12.51 3.21
C LEU A 518 -6.43 -11.88 4.59
N ILE A 519 -5.96 -12.66 5.56
CA ILE A 519 -5.77 -12.19 6.94
C ILE A 519 -4.67 -11.13 6.98
N VAL A 520 -3.52 -11.36 6.35
CA VAL A 520 -2.38 -10.44 6.47
C VAL A 520 -2.53 -9.21 5.60
N GLY A 521 -2.96 -9.38 4.35
CA GLY A 521 -3.13 -8.26 3.41
C GLY A 521 -4.26 -7.30 3.82
N LEU A 522 -5.39 -7.83 4.30
CA LEU A 522 -6.57 -7.02 4.62
C LEU A 522 -6.61 -6.53 6.08
N LEU A 523 -6.17 -7.37 7.02
CA LEU A 523 -6.41 -7.14 8.46
C LEU A 523 -5.12 -6.95 9.26
N ALA A 524 -4.19 -7.90 9.20
CA ALA A 524 -3.05 -7.92 10.12
C ALA A 524 -2.10 -6.73 9.91
N LEU A 525 -1.76 -6.42 8.66
CA LEU A 525 -0.90 -5.28 8.38
C LEU A 525 -1.47 -3.95 8.91
N PRO A 526 -2.70 -3.51 8.55
CA PRO A 526 -3.14 -2.20 9.00
C PRO A 526 -3.58 -2.16 10.48
N LEU A 527 -4.00 -3.29 11.07
CA LEU A 527 -4.49 -3.32 12.45
C LEU A 527 -3.38 -3.52 13.48
N VAL A 528 -2.43 -4.42 13.21
CA VAL A 528 -1.40 -4.82 14.19
C VAL A 528 0.02 -4.58 13.69
N GLY A 529 0.18 -4.37 12.39
CA GLY A 529 1.45 -4.04 11.77
C GLY A 529 2.38 -5.22 11.54
N VAL A 530 3.53 -4.90 10.92
CA VAL A 530 4.57 -5.87 10.51
C VAL A 530 5.12 -6.62 11.72
N LEU A 531 5.38 -5.92 12.84
CA LEU A 531 5.98 -6.52 14.04
C LEU A 531 5.11 -7.62 14.63
N ILE A 532 3.86 -7.28 14.98
CA ILE A 532 2.93 -8.21 15.63
C ILE A 532 2.53 -9.32 14.65
N SER A 533 2.42 -9.01 13.37
CA SER A 533 2.16 -10.01 12.33
C SER A 533 3.29 -11.04 12.26
N CYS A 534 4.56 -10.63 12.23
CA CYS A 534 5.69 -11.56 12.25
C CYS A 534 5.71 -12.41 13.53
N VAL A 535 5.43 -11.82 14.70
CA VAL A 535 5.32 -12.57 15.96
C VAL A 535 4.19 -13.62 15.88
N GLY A 536 3.03 -13.24 15.34
CA GLY A 536 1.92 -14.18 15.11
C GLY A 536 2.30 -15.33 14.17
N LEU A 537 3.05 -15.05 13.09
CA LEU A 537 3.55 -16.05 12.16
C LEU A 537 4.58 -16.99 12.80
N ILE A 538 5.39 -16.51 13.73
CA ILE A 538 6.27 -17.37 14.54
C ILE A 538 5.41 -18.31 15.39
N LEU A 539 4.48 -17.75 16.16
CA LEU A 539 3.64 -18.51 17.09
C LEU A 539 2.78 -19.58 16.39
N ILE A 540 2.23 -19.29 15.21
CA ILE A 540 1.39 -20.25 14.47
C ILE A 540 2.18 -21.43 13.89
N ASN A 541 3.49 -21.28 13.70
CA ASN A 541 4.37 -22.32 13.17
C ASN A 541 5.04 -23.19 14.26
N ILE A 542 4.88 -22.86 15.54
CA ILE A 542 5.40 -23.67 16.66
C ILE A 542 4.59 -24.98 16.87
N PRO A 543 3.24 -24.98 16.86
CA PRO A 543 2.45 -26.21 17.02
C PRO A 543 2.82 -27.36 16.04
N PRO A 544 2.98 -27.15 14.72
CA PRO A 544 3.40 -28.23 13.83
C PRO A 544 4.84 -28.71 14.12
N LEU A 545 5.75 -27.84 14.57
CA LEU A 545 7.10 -28.24 14.99
C LEU A 545 7.05 -29.23 16.17
N PHE A 546 6.19 -28.97 17.16
CA PHE A 546 5.99 -29.87 18.30
C PHE A 546 5.57 -31.28 17.86
N LEU A 547 4.62 -31.37 16.92
CA LEU A 547 4.15 -32.65 16.36
C LEU A 547 5.22 -33.41 15.57
N LEU A 548 6.22 -32.72 15.02
CA LEU A 548 7.34 -33.34 14.30
C LEU A 548 8.48 -33.78 15.22
N LEU A 549 8.61 -33.16 16.41
CA LEU A 549 9.64 -33.47 17.41
C LEU A 549 9.38 -34.78 18.18
N GLU A 550 8.13 -35.21 18.28
CA GLU A 550 7.66 -36.31 19.15
C GLU A 550 8.07 -37.74 18.69
N ARG A 551 9.25 -37.92 18.08
CA ARG A 551 9.76 -39.24 17.64
C ARG A 551 11.16 -39.56 18.18
N ARG A 552 11.21 -39.98 19.44
CA ARG A 552 12.17 -40.95 20.02
C ARG A 552 11.33 -41.88 20.89
N SER A 553 10.92 -43.04 20.39
CA SER A 553 11.55 -44.32 20.69
C SER A 553 10.59 -45.35 20.10
N LEU A 554 11.07 -46.24 19.23
CA LEU A 554 10.54 -47.59 18.98
C LEU A 554 11.53 -48.23 17.99
N SER A 555 12.77 -48.38 18.45
CA SER A 555 13.60 -49.51 18.06
C SER A 555 13.38 -50.56 19.13
N GLY A 556 12.43 -51.45 18.86
CA GLY A 556 12.16 -52.68 19.58
C GLY A 556 11.77 -53.70 18.54
#